data_AF-A0A089ZDJ0-F1
#
_entry.id   AF-A0A089ZDJ0-F1
#
_cell.length_a   1.000
_cell.length_b   1.000
_cell.length_c   1.000
_cell.angle_alpha   90.00
_cell.angle_beta   90.00
_cell.angle_gamma   90.00
#
_symmetry.space_group_name_H-M   'P 1'
#
loop_
_entity.id
_entity.type
_entity.pdbx_description
1 polymer ?
#
loop_
_entity_poly.entity_id
_entity_poly.type
_entity_poly.pdbx_seq_one_letter_code
_entity_poly.pdbx_strand_id
1 'polypeptide(L)'
;MKKTHIPKLDDFLGGGIPEGSSVLFYADPGVECEAFGYQTLQSRLEEGDHGFIFTNVTEPSSILYEFEKFGWDLEKEMEDGQAFFVDGSSYFIGVPVMGKYSIEDYSQIEKVVHTAITDVPEGVGVINNLSALIDYLDPGETVGIIKKWNKAARENKTILLYIFTEWDYETDLINEIKDSMDCLVNLSTIEERVIIGQGFMVTGATWTTPSSSMVLFNILRPGGVKIFIPKILVTGPYNAGKSSFVKNIAPNSVSVDKMALGQVPTTVAMDIGHMEHKGFVADVFGTPGQERFDLILDLLSKEAVGAFILVDSTDPHTFPRAKEMIKKCKAEAIPKVIVANKQDLPDSLTPDEIRKAMRIDSNIPIIPVSILKNEGIDEAIDALLEILYR
;
A
#
# COMPACT_ATOMS: atom_id res chain seq x y z
N MET A 1 -2.44 -12.62 16.16
CA MET A 1 -2.57 -11.35 15.42
C MET A 1 -3.00 -11.69 14.01
N LYS A 2 -3.94 -10.94 13.47
CA LYS A 2 -4.53 -11.14 12.15
C LYS A 2 -4.01 -10.09 11.18
N LYS A 3 -3.53 -10.51 10.01
CA LYS A 3 -2.91 -9.60 9.04
C LYS A 3 -3.96 -8.81 8.27
N THR A 4 -3.64 -7.56 7.97
CA THR A 4 -4.44 -6.72 7.06
C THR A 4 -4.11 -7.00 5.60
N HIS A 5 -2.96 -7.64 5.31
CA HIS A 5 -2.40 -7.80 3.96
C HIS A 5 -2.19 -6.47 3.23
N ILE A 6 -2.07 -5.38 3.99
CA ILE A 6 -1.60 -4.09 3.52
C ILE A 6 -0.14 -3.98 4.00
N PRO A 7 0.85 -4.05 3.08
CA PRO A 7 2.25 -3.91 3.46
C PRO A 7 2.50 -2.59 4.19
N LYS A 8 3.53 -2.51 5.04
CA LYS A 8 3.79 -1.38 5.97
C LYS A 8 2.74 -1.14 7.05
N LEU A 9 1.44 -1.26 6.79
CA LEU A 9 0.44 -1.24 7.84
C LEU A 9 0.66 -2.43 8.79
N ASP A 10 0.78 -3.65 8.24
CA ASP A 10 1.11 -4.82 9.06
C ASP A 10 2.44 -4.65 9.81
N ASP A 11 3.46 -4.03 9.20
CA ASP A 11 4.74 -3.76 9.89
C ASP A 11 4.57 -2.83 11.09
N PHE A 12 3.84 -1.71 10.91
CA PHE A 12 3.57 -0.75 11.98
C PHE A 12 2.70 -1.33 13.09
N LEU A 13 1.86 -2.33 12.77
CA LEU A 13 1.06 -3.07 13.73
C LEU A 13 1.79 -4.29 14.31
N GLY A 14 3.07 -4.50 13.99
CA GLY A 14 3.87 -5.59 14.56
C GLY A 14 3.55 -6.97 13.99
N GLY A 15 3.02 -7.02 12.77
CA GLY A 15 2.62 -8.24 12.06
C GLY A 15 1.10 -8.46 11.99
N GLY A 16 0.30 -7.48 12.41
CA GLY A 16 -1.16 -7.48 12.26
C GLY A 16 -1.92 -6.94 13.48
N ILE A 17 -3.23 -7.13 13.50
CA ILE A 17 -4.13 -6.64 14.54
C ILE A 17 -4.37 -7.75 15.59
N PRO A 18 -4.23 -7.49 16.90
CA PRO A 18 -4.61 -8.44 17.93
C PRO A 18 -6.13 -8.69 17.94
N GLU A 19 -6.53 -9.93 18.22
CA GLU A 19 -7.94 -10.30 18.37
C GLU A 19 -8.65 -9.43 19.42
N GLY A 20 -9.91 -9.08 19.15
CA GLY A 20 -10.71 -8.25 20.05
C GLY A 20 -10.40 -6.75 20.00
N SER A 21 -9.42 -6.31 19.21
CA SER A 21 -9.01 -4.89 19.16
C SER A 21 -9.92 -4.05 18.26
N SER A 22 -10.00 -2.75 18.56
CA SER A 22 -10.62 -1.76 17.68
C SER A 22 -9.58 -0.92 16.93
N VAL A 23 -9.80 -0.75 15.63
CA VAL A 23 -8.96 0.05 14.74
C VAL A 23 -9.81 1.12 14.08
N LEU A 24 -9.39 2.38 14.15
CA LEU A 24 -10.04 3.51 13.50
C LEU A 24 -9.22 3.96 12.30
N PHE A 25 -9.77 3.79 11.10
CA PHE A 25 -9.30 4.44 9.88
C PHE A 25 -10.04 5.76 9.73
N TYR A 26 -9.31 6.88 9.85
CA TYR A 26 -9.92 8.21 9.77
C TYR A 26 -9.19 9.14 8.81
N ALA A 27 -9.96 9.96 8.10
CA ALA A 27 -9.43 10.96 7.18
C ALA A 27 -10.38 12.13 6.97
N ASP A 28 -9.83 13.20 6.43
CA ASP A 28 -10.61 14.30 5.86
C ASP A 28 -11.42 13.82 4.64
N PRO A 29 -12.56 14.48 4.33
CA PRO A 29 -13.35 14.19 3.15
C PRO A 29 -12.52 14.20 1.86
N GLY A 30 -12.73 13.18 1.01
CA GLY A 30 -12.03 13.02 -0.27
C GLY A 30 -10.87 12.02 -0.26
N VAL A 31 -10.54 11.44 0.90
CA VAL A 31 -9.65 10.28 1.00
C VAL A 31 -10.49 9.02 1.21
N GLU A 32 -10.20 7.97 0.43
CA GLU A 32 -10.98 6.73 0.43
C GLU A 32 -10.47 5.75 1.51
N CYS A 33 -11.05 5.84 2.71
CA CYS A 33 -10.66 5.03 3.87
C CYS A 33 -11.25 3.63 3.86
N GLU A 34 -12.42 3.46 3.25
CA GLU A 34 -13.20 2.23 3.21
C GLU A 34 -12.38 1.07 2.66
N ALA A 35 -11.52 1.35 1.67
CA ALA A 35 -10.64 0.37 1.04
C ALA A 35 -9.75 -0.37 2.05
N PHE A 36 -9.28 0.30 3.11
CA PHE A 36 -8.47 -0.34 4.14
C PHE A 36 -9.28 -1.33 4.99
N GLY A 37 -10.50 -0.96 5.37
CA GLY A 37 -11.42 -1.82 6.11
C GLY A 37 -11.86 -3.02 5.27
N TYR A 38 -12.23 -2.77 4.01
CA TYR A 38 -12.68 -3.81 3.08
C TYR A 38 -11.56 -4.80 2.72
N GLN A 39 -10.36 -4.31 2.43
CA GLN A 39 -9.21 -5.20 2.18
C GLN A 39 -8.88 -6.05 3.39
N THR A 40 -8.86 -5.44 4.58
CA THR A 40 -8.62 -6.20 5.82
C THR A 40 -9.65 -7.30 5.98
N LEU A 41 -10.96 -6.98 5.86
CA LEU A 41 -12.02 -7.98 5.92
C LEU A 41 -11.84 -9.08 4.88
N GLN A 42 -11.67 -8.72 3.61
CA GLN A 42 -11.48 -9.68 2.52
C GLN A 42 -10.35 -10.66 2.82
N SER A 43 -9.19 -10.15 3.24
CA SER A 43 -8.05 -11.00 3.55
C SER A 43 -8.29 -11.91 4.75
N ARG A 44 -9.23 -11.58 5.65
CA ARG A 44 -9.65 -12.47 6.75
C ARG A 44 -10.59 -13.56 6.29
N LEU A 45 -11.55 -13.24 5.43
CA LEU A 45 -12.41 -14.22 4.79
C LEU A 45 -11.58 -15.26 4.02
N GLU A 46 -10.57 -14.82 3.27
CA GLU A 46 -9.62 -15.72 2.56
C GLU A 46 -8.82 -16.65 3.49
N GLU A 47 -8.60 -16.25 4.75
CA GLU A 47 -7.97 -17.08 5.77
C GLU A 47 -8.96 -17.92 6.60
N GLY A 48 -10.25 -17.89 6.24
CA GLY A 48 -11.33 -18.69 6.82
C GLY A 48 -12.02 -18.06 8.02
N ASP A 49 -11.77 -16.77 8.30
CA ASP A 49 -12.51 -16.04 9.32
C ASP A 49 -13.93 -15.70 8.84
N HIS A 50 -14.84 -15.46 9.79
CA HIS A 50 -16.15 -14.90 9.47
C HIS A 50 -16.13 -13.40 9.66
N GLY A 51 -17.02 -12.68 8.98
CA GLY A 51 -17.12 -11.25 9.18
C GLY A 51 -18.45 -10.62 8.81
N PHE A 52 -18.57 -9.35 9.12
CA PHE A 52 -19.73 -8.56 8.73
C PHE A 52 -19.34 -7.14 8.32
N ILE A 53 -20.21 -6.53 7.53
CA ILE A 53 -20.15 -5.10 7.24
C ILE A 53 -21.44 -4.48 7.74
N PHE A 54 -21.34 -3.57 8.71
CA PHE A 54 -22.41 -2.65 9.04
C PHE A 54 -22.30 -1.42 8.17
N THR A 55 -23.35 -1.13 7.41
CA THR A 55 -23.42 0.05 6.55
C THR A 55 -24.62 0.94 6.89
N ASN A 56 -24.40 2.24 7.07
CA ASN A 56 -25.45 3.25 7.25
C ASN A 56 -25.33 4.43 6.26
N VAL A 57 -24.32 4.43 5.39
CA VAL A 57 -24.06 5.47 4.38
C VAL A 57 -24.38 5.01 2.97
N THR A 58 -24.37 3.70 2.71
CA THR A 58 -24.46 3.16 1.36
C THR A 58 -25.14 1.79 1.39
N GLU A 59 -26.04 1.55 0.43
CA GLU A 59 -26.73 0.27 0.28
C GLU A 59 -25.75 -0.90 0.02
N PRO A 60 -26.01 -2.10 0.57
CA PRO A 60 -25.12 -3.26 0.42
C PRO A 60 -24.75 -3.64 -1.02
N SER A 61 -25.67 -3.47 -1.98
CA SER A 61 -25.43 -3.72 -3.42
C SER A 61 -24.30 -2.89 -3.99
N SER A 62 -24.16 -1.64 -3.55
CA SER A 62 -23.08 -0.75 -3.99
C SER A 62 -21.74 -1.17 -3.38
N ILE A 63 -21.73 -1.71 -2.16
CA ILE A 63 -20.52 -2.25 -1.54
C ILE A 63 -20.09 -3.54 -2.25
N LEU A 64 -21.03 -4.44 -2.58
CA LEU A 64 -20.74 -5.63 -3.38
C LEU A 64 -20.11 -5.28 -4.73
N TYR A 65 -20.67 -4.29 -5.43
CA TYR A 65 -20.09 -3.78 -6.68
C TYR A 65 -18.68 -3.22 -6.50
N GLU A 66 -18.39 -2.61 -5.35
CA GLU A 66 -17.05 -2.12 -5.04
C GLU A 66 -16.05 -3.25 -4.81
N PHE A 67 -16.44 -4.29 -4.04
CA PHE A 67 -15.64 -5.52 -3.89
C PHE A 67 -15.36 -6.17 -5.25
N GLU A 68 -16.36 -6.25 -6.14
CA GLU A 68 -16.18 -6.78 -7.50
C GLU A 68 -15.12 -5.99 -8.29
N LYS A 69 -15.12 -4.66 -8.22
CA LYS A 69 -14.09 -3.83 -8.87
C LYS A 69 -12.69 -4.05 -8.32
N PHE A 70 -12.58 -4.35 -7.03
CA PHE A 70 -11.31 -4.75 -6.43
C PHE A 70 -10.86 -6.14 -6.89
N GLY A 71 -11.76 -6.94 -7.47
CA GLY A 71 -11.53 -8.33 -7.86
C GLY A 71 -11.85 -9.32 -6.75
N TRP A 72 -12.66 -8.93 -5.76
CA TRP A 72 -13.05 -9.74 -4.61
C TRP A 72 -14.52 -10.17 -4.72
N ASP A 73 -14.79 -11.45 -4.51
CA ASP A 73 -16.13 -12.03 -4.65
C ASP A 73 -16.82 -12.15 -3.29
N LEU A 74 -17.20 -11.01 -2.71
CA LEU A 74 -17.89 -10.96 -1.43
C LEU A 74 -19.28 -11.63 -1.48
N GLU A 75 -19.93 -11.61 -2.65
CA GLU A 75 -21.24 -12.26 -2.83
C GLU A 75 -21.12 -13.77 -2.58
N LYS A 76 -20.10 -14.42 -3.16
CA LYS A 76 -19.82 -15.82 -2.88
C LYS A 76 -19.50 -16.08 -1.41
N GLU A 77 -18.69 -15.24 -0.76
CA GLU A 77 -18.38 -15.41 0.68
C GLU A 77 -19.64 -15.28 1.56
N MET A 78 -20.64 -14.50 1.11
CA MET A 78 -21.94 -14.43 1.76
C MET A 78 -22.80 -15.67 1.52
N GLU A 79 -22.81 -16.21 0.29
CA GLU A 79 -23.50 -17.47 -0.04
C GLU A 79 -22.95 -18.66 0.77
N ASP A 80 -21.63 -18.69 0.97
CA ASP A 80 -20.91 -19.66 1.79
C ASP A 80 -21.11 -19.42 3.30
N GLY A 81 -21.78 -18.33 3.68
CA GLY A 81 -22.11 -17.98 5.06
C GLY A 81 -20.95 -17.43 5.89
N GLN A 82 -19.81 -17.09 5.25
CA GLN A 82 -18.64 -16.52 5.92
C GLN A 82 -18.82 -15.03 6.21
N ALA A 83 -19.53 -14.32 5.34
CA ALA A 83 -19.79 -12.89 5.48
C ALA A 83 -21.28 -12.56 5.49
N PHE A 84 -21.66 -11.44 6.11
CA PHE A 84 -23.00 -10.88 5.96
C PHE A 84 -23.06 -9.36 6.16
N PHE A 85 -24.10 -8.73 5.63
CA PHE A 85 -24.38 -7.33 5.91
C PHE A 85 -25.28 -7.15 7.14
N VAL A 86 -25.02 -6.07 7.87
CA VAL A 86 -25.98 -5.38 8.73
C VAL A 86 -26.38 -4.11 7.99
N ASP A 87 -27.59 -4.08 7.44
CA ASP A 87 -28.05 -3.00 6.58
C ASP A 87 -28.81 -1.94 7.37
N GLY A 88 -28.15 -0.81 7.60
CA GLY A 88 -28.73 0.37 8.22
C GLY A 88 -29.03 1.51 7.25
N SER A 89 -29.05 1.25 5.94
CA SER A 89 -29.22 2.28 4.92
C SER A 89 -30.47 2.07 4.06
N SER A 90 -30.69 0.86 3.55
CA SER A 90 -31.68 0.58 2.50
C SER A 90 -33.11 0.92 2.92
N TYR A 91 -33.48 0.63 4.18
CA TYR A 91 -34.80 0.93 4.71
C TYR A 91 -35.13 2.43 4.65
N PHE A 92 -34.18 3.28 5.05
CA PHE A 92 -34.38 4.73 5.12
C PHE A 92 -34.42 5.39 3.74
N ILE A 93 -33.80 4.78 2.72
CA ILE A 93 -33.85 5.25 1.33
C ILE A 93 -34.96 4.58 0.50
N GLY A 94 -35.73 3.66 1.10
CA GLY A 94 -36.89 3.03 0.47
C GLY A 94 -36.56 1.96 -0.57
N VAL A 95 -35.39 1.32 -0.49
CA VAL A 95 -34.99 0.20 -1.35
C VAL A 95 -35.06 -1.13 -0.58
N PRO A 96 -35.12 -2.29 -1.27
CA PRO A 96 -35.16 -3.59 -0.60
C PRO A 96 -33.94 -3.81 0.29
N VAL A 97 -34.18 -4.20 1.55
CA VAL A 97 -33.11 -4.52 2.52
C VAL A 97 -32.34 -5.77 2.09
N MET A 98 -31.03 -5.76 2.33
CA MET A 98 -30.13 -6.87 2.02
C MET A 98 -29.27 -7.23 3.24
N GLY A 99 -28.92 -8.50 3.40
CA GLY A 99 -28.06 -8.95 4.50
C GLY A 99 -28.80 -9.77 5.55
N LYS A 100 -28.09 -10.10 6.63
CA LYS A 100 -28.61 -10.95 7.72
C LYS A 100 -29.45 -10.16 8.71
N TYR A 101 -29.12 -8.87 8.88
CA TYR A 101 -29.82 -7.95 9.76
C TYR A 101 -30.13 -6.66 9.03
N SER A 102 -31.25 -6.02 9.37
CA SER A 102 -31.63 -4.69 8.91
C SER A 102 -31.98 -3.79 10.09
N ILE A 103 -31.79 -2.49 9.92
CA ILE A 103 -32.14 -1.47 10.91
C ILE A 103 -33.26 -0.61 10.33
N GLU A 104 -34.41 -0.64 10.99
CA GLU A 104 -35.59 0.12 10.58
C GLU A 104 -35.79 1.38 11.46
N ASP A 105 -35.13 1.39 12.63
CA ASP A 105 -35.17 2.46 13.61
C ASP A 105 -33.78 2.62 14.23
N TYR A 106 -33.28 3.86 14.29
CA TYR A 106 -31.93 4.16 14.79
C TYR A 106 -31.69 3.67 16.24
N SER A 107 -32.74 3.58 17.07
CA SER A 107 -32.65 3.03 18.43
C SER A 107 -32.26 1.54 18.47
N GLN A 108 -32.36 0.83 17.34
CA GLN A 108 -31.99 -0.57 17.21
C GLN A 108 -30.50 -0.77 16.93
N ILE A 109 -29.78 0.27 16.47
CA ILE A 109 -28.39 0.18 15.98
C ILE A 109 -27.49 -0.54 16.97
N GLU A 110 -27.49 -0.10 18.23
CA GLU A 110 -26.60 -0.64 19.26
C GLU A 110 -26.79 -2.15 19.41
N LYS A 111 -28.03 -2.60 19.56
CA LYS A 111 -28.39 -4.00 19.81
C LYS A 111 -28.16 -4.88 18.59
N VAL A 112 -28.51 -4.41 17.39
CA VAL A 112 -28.37 -5.18 16.16
C VAL A 112 -26.90 -5.40 15.84
N VAL A 113 -26.07 -4.35 15.89
CA VAL A 113 -24.63 -4.47 15.66
C VAL A 113 -23.96 -5.28 16.77
N HIS A 114 -24.38 -5.14 18.03
CA HIS A 114 -23.91 -6.02 19.11
C HIS A 114 -24.19 -7.50 18.79
N THR A 115 -25.36 -7.82 18.25
CA THR A 115 -25.71 -9.19 17.87
C THR A 115 -24.84 -9.67 16.70
N ALA A 116 -24.58 -8.81 15.72
CA ALA A 116 -23.67 -9.14 14.62
C ALA A 116 -22.25 -9.46 15.12
N ILE A 117 -21.74 -8.69 16.10
CA ILE A 117 -20.43 -8.95 16.74
C ILE A 117 -20.39 -10.33 17.39
N THR A 118 -21.45 -10.72 18.12
CA THR A 118 -21.51 -12.04 18.77
C THR A 118 -21.62 -13.21 17.80
N ASP A 119 -22.10 -12.94 16.58
CA ASP A 119 -22.27 -13.95 15.53
C ASP A 119 -20.98 -14.21 14.73
N VAL A 120 -19.93 -13.41 14.94
CA VAL A 120 -18.60 -13.58 14.33
C VAL A 120 -17.49 -13.68 15.38
N PRO A 121 -17.54 -14.66 16.30
CA PRO A 121 -16.49 -14.83 17.30
C PRO A 121 -15.15 -15.09 16.62
N GLU A 122 -14.09 -14.47 17.14
CA GLU A 122 -12.76 -14.45 16.54
C GLU A 122 -12.73 -13.83 15.12
N GLY A 123 -13.84 -13.33 14.58
CA GLY A 123 -13.96 -12.79 13.22
C GLY A 123 -13.61 -11.30 13.10
N VAL A 124 -14.12 -10.65 12.04
CA VAL A 124 -13.90 -9.22 11.78
C VAL A 124 -15.20 -8.49 11.41
N GLY A 125 -15.43 -7.34 12.03
CA GLY A 125 -16.54 -6.45 11.71
C GLY A 125 -16.06 -5.12 11.15
N VAL A 126 -16.62 -4.69 10.02
CA VAL A 126 -16.43 -3.34 9.49
C VAL A 126 -17.63 -2.47 9.86
N ILE A 127 -17.38 -1.33 10.51
CA ILE A 127 -18.38 -0.32 10.89
C ILE A 127 -18.21 0.87 9.94
N ASN A 128 -19.09 0.97 8.94
CA ASN A 128 -19.05 2.00 7.91
C ASN A 128 -20.36 2.81 7.90
N ASN A 129 -20.41 4.09 8.24
CA ASN A 129 -19.36 5.02 8.67
C ASN A 129 -19.77 5.64 10.02
N LEU A 130 -18.79 5.92 10.88
CA LEU A 130 -19.03 6.59 12.15
C LEU A 130 -19.62 7.99 11.97
N SER A 131 -19.28 8.71 10.89
CA SER A 131 -19.83 10.06 10.63
C SER A 131 -21.35 10.06 10.59
N ALA A 132 -21.95 9.10 9.89
CA ALA A 132 -23.40 8.97 9.82
C ALA A 132 -24.01 8.57 11.17
N LEU A 133 -23.31 7.80 12.01
CA LEU A 133 -23.80 7.54 13.37
C LEU A 133 -23.83 8.82 14.21
N ILE A 134 -22.79 9.65 14.12
CA ILE A 134 -22.74 10.94 14.80
C ILE A 134 -23.85 11.87 14.31
N ASP A 135 -24.14 11.87 13.02
CA ASP A 135 -25.18 12.75 12.44
C ASP A 135 -26.60 12.34 12.86
N TYR A 136 -26.84 11.05 13.14
CA TYR A 136 -28.15 10.52 13.50
C TYR A 136 -28.39 10.40 15.02
N LEU A 137 -27.33 10.36 15.82
CA LEU A 137 -27.39 10.13 17.26
C LEU A 137 -26.77 11.29 18.03
N ASP A 138 -27.15 11.46 19.29
CA ASP A 138 -26.48 12.45 20.14
C ASP A 138 -24.98 12.08 20.32
N PRO A 139 -24.05 13.06 20.37
CA PRO A 139 -22.61 12.81 20.51
C PRO A 139 -22.24 11.84 21.63
N GLY A 140 -22.82 12.04 22.83
CA GLY A 140 -22.58 11.19 23.99
C GLY A 140 -23.16 9.77 23.85
N GLU A 141 -24.24 9.62 23.09
CA GLU A 141 -24.83 8.32 22.77
C GLU A 141 -23.91 7.52 21.84
N THR A 142 -23.37 8.18 20.80
CA THR A 142 -22.43 7.57 19.85
C THR A 142 -21.21 6.98 20.55
N VAL A 143 -20.55 7.76 21.40
CA VAL A 143 -19.40 7.29 22.19
C VAL A 143 -19.80 6.13 23.12
N GLY A 144 -20.99 6.20 23.72
CA GLY A 144 -21.53 5.14 24.56
C GLY A 144 -21.71 3.81 23.80
N ILE A 145 -22.24 3.87 22.59
CA ILE A 145 -22.44 2.71 21.70
C ILE A 145 -21.09 2.11 21.29
N ILE A 146 -20.14 2.94 20.85
CA ILE A 146 -18.79 2.48 20.47
C ILE A 146 -18.13 1.73 21.63
N LYS A 147 -18.20 2.26 22.86
CA LYS A 147 -17.65 1.59 24.05
C LYS A 147 -18.28 0.23 24.32
N LYS A 148 -19.60 0.07 24.08
CA LYS A 148 -20.29 -1.21 24.21
C LYS A 148 -19.87 -2.20 23.14
N TRP A 149 -19.78 -1.77 21.87
CA TRP A 149 -19.29 -2.60 20.77
C TRP A 149 -17.84 -3.04 20.98
N ASN A 150 -16.93 -2.13 21.35
CA ASN A 150 -15.54 -2.48 21.68
C ASN A 150 -15.43 -3.43 22.86
N LYS A 151 -16.37 -3.40 23.81
CA LYS A 151 -16.43 -4.38 24.90
C LYS A 151 -16.88 -5.75 24.39
N ALA A 152 -17.97 -5.81 23.63
CA ALA A 152 -18.48 -7.05 23.05
C ALA A 152 -17.45 -7.70 22.12
N ALA A 153 -16.76 -6.90 21.30
CA ALA A 153 -15.68 -7.33 20.43
C ALA A 153 -14.54 -7.99 21.20
N ARG A 154 -14.08 -7.37 22.31
CA ARG A 154 -13.07 -7.97 23.20
C ARG A 154 -13.52 -9.29 23.81
N GLU A 155 -14.77 -9.38 24.25
CA GLU A 155 -15.32 -10.62 24.84
C GLU A 155 -15.41 -11.76 23.81
N ASN A 156 -15.73 -11.44 22.56
CA ASN A 156 -15.85 -12.40 21.45
C ASN A 156 -14.58 -12.53 20.62
N LYS A 157 -13.50 -11.82 20.97
CA LYS A 157 -12.25 -11.73 20.21
C LYS A 157 -12.41 -11.24 18.76
N THR A 158 -13.52 -10.60 18.43
CA THR A 158 -13.79 -10.02 17.11
C THR A 158 -12.98 -8.74 16.94
N ILE A 159 -12.33 -8.56 15.79
CA ILE A 159 -11.68 -7.28 15.46
C ILE A 159 -12.73 -6.33 14.91
N LEU A 160 -12.75 -5.08 15.37
CA LEU A 160 -13.62 -4.03 14.80
C LEU A 160 -12.80 -2.99 14.04
N LEU A 161 -13.19 -2.78 12.79
CA LEU A 161 -12.61 -1.80 11.89
C LEU A 161 -13.63 -0.67 11.70
N TYR A 162 -13.32 0.50 12.24
CA TYR A 162 -14.14 1.69 12.14
C TYR A 162 -13.65 2.55 10.98
N ILE A 163 -14.56 2.92 10.10
CA ILE A 163 -14.33 3.94 9.08
C ILE A 163 -14.91 5.25 9.61
N PHE A 164 -14.10 6.32 9.56
CA PHE A 164 -14.52 7.64 9.99
C PHE A 164 -14.08 8.74 9.02
N THR A 165 -15.06 9.38 8.39
CA THR A 165 -14.81 10.65 7.68
C THR A 165 -14.92 11.79 8.68
N GLU A 166 -13.80 12.44 8.98
CA GLU A 166 -13.70 13.50 9.99
C GLU A 166 -14.17 14.83 9.38
N TRP A 167 -15.48 15.11 9.50
CA TRP A 167 -16.07 16.43 9.17
C TRP A 167 -15.80 17.45 10.28
N ASP A 168 -16.48 18.60 10.26
CA ASP A 168 -16.32 19.69 11.23
C ASP A 168 -17.02 19.45 12.59
N TYR A 169 -16.90 18.23 13.12
CA TYR A 169 -17.43 17.87 14.43
C TYR A 169 -16.68 18.56 15.58
N GLU A 170 -17.30 18.59 16.76
CA GLU A 170 -16.66 19.12 17.96
C GLU A 170 -15.37 18.35 18.30
N THR A 171 -14.28 19.08 18.57
CA THR A 171 -12.96 18.48 18.83
C THR A 171 -12.98 17.53 20.03
N ASP A 172 -13.77 17.82 21.06
CA ASP A 172 -13.89 16.96 22.23
C ASP A 172 -14.54 15.61 21.87
N LEU A 173 -15.56 15.60 21.02
CA LEU A 173 -16.17 14.38 20.51
C LEU A 173 -15.18 13.54 19.70
N ILE A 174 -14.46 14.17 18.78
CA ILE A 174 -13.45 13.49 17.95
C ILE A 174 -12.38 12.83 18.85
N ASN A 175 -11.91 13.55 19.87
CA ASN A 175 -10.94 13.03 20.82
C ASN A 175 -11.51 11.88 21.63
N GLU A 176 -12.74 11.96 22.13
CA GLU A 176 -13.39 10.86 22.85
C GLU A 176 -13.55 9.59 22.00
N ILE A 177 -13.85 9.74 20.71
CA ILE A 177 -13.90 8.62 19.76
C ILE A 177 -12.51 8.03 19.60
N LYS A 178 -11.48 8.85 19.31
CA LYS A 178 -10.09 8.39 19.15
C LYS A 178 -9.57 7.69 20.41
N ASP A 179 -9.84 8.22 21.59
CA ASP A 179 -9.45 7.64 22.88
C ASP A 179 -10.16 6.31 23.20
N SER A 180 -11.28 6.03 22.54
CA SER A 180 -12.02 4.78 22.71
C SER A 180 -11.48 3.62 21.86
N MET A 181 -10.48 3.88 21.02
CA MET A 181 -9.93 2.93 20.05
C MET A 181 -8.55 2.40 20.48
N ASP A 182 -8.28 1.13 20.18
CA ASP A 182 -6.98 0.53 20.48
C ASP A 182 -5.90 0.93 19.46
N CYS A 183 -6.30 1.31 18.23
CA CYS A 183 -5.41 1.77 17.17
C CYS A 183 -6.04 2.86 16.31
N LEU A 184 -5.22 3.83 15.93
CA LEU A 184 -5.56 5.00 15.13
C LEU A 184 -4.70 5.01 13.86
N VAL A 185 -5.36 4.95 12.71
CA VAL A 185 -4.74 5.03 11.39
C VAL A 185 -5.31 6.27 10.70
N ASN A 186 -4.46 7.29 10.56
CA ASN A 186 -4.81 8.50 9.83
C ASN A 186 -4.49 8.33 8.35
N LEU A 187 -5.42 8.69 7.47
CA LEU A 187 -5.16 8.84 6.04
C LEU A 187 -5.33 10.33 5.68
N SER A 188 -4.47 10.81 4.79
CA SER A 188 -4.45 12.23 4.42
C SER A 188 -3.93 12.40 3.00
N THR A 189 -4.37 13.46 2.33
CA THR A 189 -3.75 13.91 1.09
C THR A 189 -2.45 14.65 1.41
N ILE A 190 -1.43 14.42 0.59
CA ILE A 190 -0.13 15.06 0.68
C ILE A 190 0.03 15.97 -0.52
N GLU A 191 0.27 17.24 -0.23
CA GLU A 191 0.58 18.29 -1.21
C GLU A 191 1.96 18.87 -0.91
N GLU A 192 3.00 18.03 -0.93
CA GLU A 192 4.38 18.47 -0.74
C GLU A 192 5.14 18.53 -2.08
N ARG A 193 5.63 19.72 -2.42
CA ARG A 193 6.42 20.00 -3.65
C ARG A 193 5.65 19.66 -4.94
N VAL A 194 5.99 18.55 -5.59
CA VAL A 194 5.42 18.08 -6.87
C VAL A 194 4.62 16.78 -6.67
N ILE A 195 4.71 16.16 -5.49
CA ILE A 195 4.01 14.91 -5.18
C ILE A 195 2.64 15.27 -4.63
N ILE A 196 1.62 15.01 -5.45
CA ILE A 196 0.22 15.00 -5.04
C ILE A 196 -0.16 13.53 -4.90
N GLY A 197 -0.55 13.10 -3.70
CA GLY A 197 -0.91 11.71 -3.44
C GLY A 197 -1.61 11.52 -2.11
N GLN A 198 -1.98 10.28 -1.80
CA GLN A 198 -2.53 9.92 -0.50
C GLN A 198 -1.49 9.15 0.30
N GLY A 199 -1.48 9.36 1.61
CA GLY A 199 -0.64 8.60 2.53
C GLY A 199 -1.37 8.28 3.81
N PHE A 200 -0.88 7.27 4.52
CA PHE A 200 -1.37 6.90 5.84
C PHE A 200 -0.26 6.89 6.89
N MET A 201 -0.67 7.01 8.15
CA MET A 201 0.19 6.92 9.33
C MET A 201 -0.55 6.17 10.44
N VAL A 202 0.16 5.35 11.20
CA VAL A 202 -0.35 4.79 12.46
C VAL A 202 -0.02 5.77 13.57
N THR A 203 -1.00 6.61 13.93
CA THR A 203 -0.83 7.72 14.89
C THR A 203 -0.93 7.27 16.35
N GLY A 204 -1.52 6.10 16.60
CA GLY A 204 -1.62 5.49 17.93
C GLY A 204 -1.89 3.98 17.83
N ALA A 205 -1.29 3.18 18.70
CA ALA A 205 -1.61 1.76 18.85
C ALA A 205 -1.25 1.33 20.28
N THR A 206 -2.12 0.56 20.94
CA THR A 206 -1.88 0.14 22.34
C THR A 206 -0.89 -1.04 22.45
N TRP A 207 -0.57 -1.71 21.34
CA TRP A 207 0.30 -2.90 21.30
C TRP A 207 1.60 -2.71 20.51
N THR A 208 1.76 -1.63 19.76
CA THR A 208 3.01 -1.27 19.07
C THR A 208 3.42 0.16 19.37
N THR A 209 4.66 0.50 19.02
CA THR A 209 5.11 1.91 19.07
C THR A 209 4.64 2.59 17.78
N PRO A 210 3.84 3.67 17.88
CA PRO A 210 3.40 4.44 16.71
C PRO A 210 4.60 4.94 15.90
N SER A 211 4.46 4.95 14.58
CA SER A 211 5.45 5.52 13.67
C SER A 211 4.92 6.83 13.12
N SER A 212 5.74 7.88 13.17
CA SER A 212 5.45 9.15 12.50
C SER A 212 5.80 9.12 11.00
N SER A 213 6.19 7.95 10.47
CA SER A 213 6.51 7.80 9.05
C SER A 213 5.24 7.67 8.23
N MET A 214 5.04 8.65 7.35
CA MET A 214 3.99 8.64 6.36
C MET A 214 4.32 7.68 5.22
N VAL A 215 3.36 6.84 4.86
CA VAL A 215 3.49 5.86 3.77
C VAL A 215 2.49 6.19 2.69
N LEU A 216 2.98 6.42 1.48
CA LEU A 216 2.14 6.67 0.32
C LEU A 216 1.43 5.40 -0.11
N PHE A 217 0.19 5.53 -0.59
CA PHE A 217 -0.56 4.42 -1.14
C PHE A 217 -1.37 4.87 -2.35
N ASN A 218 -1.70 3.90 -3.20
CA ASN A 218 -2.70 4.00 -4.24
C ASN A 218 -3.75 2.92 -4.03
N ILE A 219 -4.95 3.18 -4.55
CA ILE A 219 -6.01 2.20 -4.59
C ILE A 219 -6.16 1.72 -6.03
N LEU A 220 -5.94 0.43 -6.28
CA LEU A 220 -6.04 -0.19 -7.60
C LEU A 220 -7.32 -1.00 -7.75
N ARG A 221 -7.86 -1.01 -8.97
CA ARG A 221 -9.04 -1.78 -9.38
C ARG A 221 -8.72 -2.53 -10.67
N PRO A 222 -8.51 -3.86 -10.63
CA PRO A 222 -8.48 -4.73 -9.44
C PRO A 222 -7.21 -4.54 -8.60
N GLY A 223 -7.23 -4.95 -7.33
CA GLY A 223 -6.00 -5.13 -6.54
C GLY A 223 -5.98 -4.53 -5.12
N GLY A 224 -6.86 -3.60 -4.78
CA GLY A 224 -6.96 -3.02 -3.44
C GLY A 224 -5.96 -1.89 -3.16
N VAL A 225 -5.74 -1.62 -1.88
CA VAL A 225 -4.69 -0.75 -1.36
C VAL A 225 -3.31 -1.33 -1.68
N LYS A 226 -2.48 -0.52 -2.34
CA LYS A 226 -1.09 -0.81 -2.67
C LYS A 226 -0.18 0.29 -2.15
N ILE A 227 0.97 -0.07 -1.59
CA ILE A 227 1.97 0.91 -1.13
C ILE A 227 2.66 1.53 -2.33
N PHE A 228 2.61 2.87 -2.43
CA PHE A 228 3.13 3.60 -3.57
C PHE A 228 4.54 4.13 -3.33
N ILE A 229 5.42 3.90 -4.31
CA ILE A 229 6.81 4.37 -4.32
C ILE A 229 6.97 5.30 -5.53
N PRO A 230 7.04 6.62 -5.32
CA PRO A 230 6.81 7.59 -6.38
C PRO A 230 7.90 7.65 -7.44
N LYS A 231 9.14 7.23 -7.13
CA LYS A 231 10.23 7.31 -8.10
C LYS A 231 11.40 6.37 -7.77
N ILE A 232 11.50 5.28 -8.52
CA ILE A 232 12.65 4.38 -8.52
C ILE A 232 13.47 4.61 -9.79
N LEU A 233 14.75 4.90 -9.63
CA LEU A 233 15.67 5.09 -10.75
C LEU A 233 16.28 3.77 -11.20
N VAL A 234 16.31 3.50 -12.50
CA VAL A 234 17.11 2.43 -13.09
C VAL A 234 18.25 3.04 -13.90
N THR A 235 19.47 2.89 -13.42
CA THR A 235 20.68 3.43 -14.06
C THR A 235 21.80 2.40 -14.13
N GLY A 236 22.89 2.74 -14.81
CA GLY A 236 23.94 1.79 -15.16
C GLY A 236 24.60 2.11 -16.52
N PRO A 237 25.83 1.63 -16.77
CA PRO A 237 26.56 1.87 -18.02
C PRO A 237 25.76 1.45 -19.27
N TYR A 238 26.18 1.94 -20.43
CA TYR A 238 25.63 1.50 -21.71
C TYR A 238 25.74 -0.03 -21.85
N ASN A 239 24.74 -0.67 -22.45
CA ASN A 239 24.65 -2.13 -22.64
C ASN A 239 24.57 -3.02 -21.36
N ALA A 240 24.43 -2.42 -20.17
CA ALA A 240 24.26 -3.18 -18.92
C ALA A 240 22.90 -3.91 -18.77
N GLY A 241 21.94 -3.66 -19.67
CA GLY A 241 20.62 -4.31 -19.66
C GLY A 241 19.46 -3.49 -19.05
N LYS A 242 19.62 -2.17 -18.87
CA LYS A 242 18.62 -1.28 -18.23
C LYS A 242 17.22 -1.40 -18.83
N SER A 243 17.09 -1.22 -20.14
CA SER A 243 15.77 -1.28 -20.80
C SER A 243 15.15 -2.66 -20.71
N SER A 244 15.96 -3.72 -20.75
CA SER A 244 15.47 -5.09 -20.53
C SER A 244 14.99 -5.29 -19.09
N PHE A 245 15.67 -4.70 -18.11
CA PHE A 245 15.26 -4.74 -16.71
C PHE A 245 13.95 -3.98 -16.48
N VAL A 246 13.84 -2.75 -16.98
CA VAL A 246 12.62 -1.94 -16.86
C VAL A 246 11.43 -2.65 -17.52
N LYS A 247 11.61 -3.22 -18.71
CA LYS A 247 10.56 -4.00 -19.38
C LYS A 247 10.14 -5.25 -18.61
N ASN A 248 11.05 -5.82 -17.82
CA ASN A 248 10.74 -6.98 -17.01
C ASN A 248 9.94 -6.61 -15.75
N ILE A 249 10.42 -5.63 -14.99
CA ILE A 249 9.80 -5.21 -13.73
C ILE A 249 8.55 -4.34 -13.94
N ALA A 250 8.44 -3.71 -15.11
CA ALA A 250 7.29 -2.92 -15.54
C ALA A 250 6.90 -3.34 -16.97
N PRO A 251 6.11 -4.42 -17.14
CA PRO A 251 5.74 -4.96 -18.45
C PRO A 251 5.03 -3.97 -19.38
N ASN A 252 4.26 -3.04 -18.80
CA ASN A 252 3.56 -1.98 -19.53
C ASN A 252 4.40 -0.70 -19.69
N SER A 253 5.72 -0.78 -19.52
CA SER A 253 6.62 0.37 -19.66
C SER A 253 6.59 0.93 -21.08
N VAL A 254 6.60 2.26 -21.16
CA VAL A 254 6.68 3.01 -22.39
C VAL A 254 8.12 3.50 -22.54
N SER A 255 8.77 3.07 -23.61
CA SER A 255 10.00 3.73 -24.07
C SER A 255 9.57 5.05 -24.72
N VAL A 256 9.90 6.17 -24.08
CA VAL A 256 9.57 7.50 -24.60
C VAL A 256 10.51 7.79 -25.78
N ASP A 257 10.11 7.35 -26.97
CA ASP A 257 10.73 7.69 -28.23
C ASP A 257 9.65 8.26 -29.18
N LYS A 258 9.65 9.60 -29.30
CA LYS A 258 8.95 10.47 -30.28
C LYS A 258 8.21 11.63 -29.59
N MET A 259 8.40 12.84 -30.15
CA MET A 259 7.61 14.08 -29.95
C MET A 259 8.08 15.18 -28.98
N ALA A 260 9.32 15.17 -28.49
CA ALA A 260 9.94 16.40 -27.99
C ALA A 260 11.42 16.45 -28.39
N LEU A 261 11.83 17.53 -29.06
CA LEU A 261 13.17 17.82 -29.60
C LEU A 261 13.49 17.20 -30.99
N GLY A 262 12.78 17.67 -32.02
CA GLY A 262 13.13 17.45 -33.43
C GLY A 262 14.44 18.10 -33.92
N GLN A 263 15.46 18.29 -33.07
CA GLN A 263 16.74 18.92 -33.45
C GLN A 263 18.00 18.31 -32.80
N VAL A 264 17.98 17.04 -32.35
CA VAL A 264 19.23 16.40 -31.87
C VAL A 264 19.39 14.99 -32.47
N PRO A 265 20.56 14.60 -33.04
CA PRO A 265 20.71 13.39 -33.86
C PRO A 265 20.74 12.07 -33.07
N THR A 266 20.44 12.07 -31.79
CA THR A 266 20.57 10.87 -30.94
C THR A 266 19.34 10.69 -30.09
N THR A 267 18.65 9.57 -30.34
CA THR A 267 17.54 9.02 -29.56
C THR A 267 17.82 9.10 -28.05
N VAL A 268 16.90 9.72 -27.31
CA VAL A 268 16.84 9.69 -25.85
C VAL A 268 15.78 8.66 -25.49
N ALA A 269 16.17 7.39 -25.48
CA ALA A 269 15.29 6.35 -24.93
C ALA A 269 15.33 6.46 -23.41
N MET A 270 14.26 6.99 -22.82
CA MET A 270 13.96 6.88 -21.40
C MET A 270 12.78 5.92 -21.27
N ASP A 271 12.95 4.87 -20.46
CA ASP A 271 11.88 3.92 -20.19
C ASP A 271 11.13 4.39 -18.94
N ILE A 272 9.82 4.60 -19.03
CA ILE A 272 8.97 4.90 -17.87
C ILE A 272 7.97 3.77 -17.73
N GLY A 273 7.83 3.19 -16.54
CA GLY A 273 6.84 2.14 -16.30
C GLY A 273 6.37 2.08 -14.86
N HIS A 274 5.28 1.35 -14.66
CA HIS A 274 4.75 1.05 -13.33
C HIS A 274 5.09 -0.40 -13.00
N MET A 275 5.82 -0.59 -11.91
CA MET A 275 6.14 -1.89 -11.33
C MET A 275 5.09 -2.21 -10.26
N GLU A 276 4.63 -3.45 -10.21
CA GLU A 276 3.86 -4.00 -9.09
C GLU A 276 4.60 -5.20 -8.52
N HIS A 277 4.80 -5.24 -7.20
CA HIS A 277 5.49 -6.33 -6.52
C HIS A 277 5.02 -6.46 -5.07
N LYS A 278 4.44 -7.61 -4.70
CA LYS A 278 4.03 -7.95 -3.31
C LYS A 278 3.24 -6.85 -2.58
N GLY A 279 2.30 -6.21 -3.28
CA GLY A 279 1.48 -5.14 -2.70
C GLY A 279 2.12 -3.75 -2.73
N PHE A 280 3.33 -3.62 -3.28
CA PHE A 280 3.96 -2.34 -3.61
C PHE A 280 3.76 -2.02 -5.08
N VAL A 281 3.60 -0.74 -5.39
CA VAL A 281 3.57 -0.19 -6.73
C VAL A 281 4.59 0.93 -6.83
N ALA A 282 5.36 0.98 -7.90
CA ALA A 282 6.40 1.98 -8.06
C ALA A 282 6.47 2.55 -9.48
N ASP A 283 6.74 3.84 -9.57
CA ASP A 283 7.08 4.46 -10.86
C ASP A 283 8.59 4.29 -11.10
N VAL A 284 8.91 3.61 -12.20
CA VAL A 284 10.27 3.23 -12.56
C VAL A 284 10.75 4.08 -13.73
N PHE A 285 11.93 4.69 -13.58
CA PHE A 285 12.53 5.56 -14.57
C PHE A 285 13.89 5.01 -15.03
N GLY A 286 13.92 4.46 -16.24
CA GLY A 286 15.13 3.99 -16.93
C GLY A 286 15.91 5.12 -17.56
N THR A 287 17.13 5.36 -17.07
CA THR A 287 18.00 6.46 -17.55
C THR A 287 18.87 6.06 -18.75
N PRO A 288 19.21 7.00 -19.64
CA PRO A 288 20.22 6.78 -20.67
C PRO A 288 21.60 6.50 -20.05
N GLY A 289 22.34 5.51 -20.60
CA GLY A 289 23.62 5.07 -20.02
C GLY A 289 24.89 5.80 -20.51
N GLN A 290 24.77 6.75 -21.44
CA GLN A 290 25.93 7.42 -22.06
C GLN A 290 26.24 8.76 -21.38
N GLU A 291 27.53 9.14 -21.31
CA GLU A 291 28.02 10.34 -20.60
C GLU A 291 27.35 11.64 -21.05
N ARG A 292 27.05 11.78 -22.35
CA ARG A 292 26.37 12.96 -22.90
C ARG A 292 24.97 13.23 -22.32
N PHE A 293 24.39 12.27 -21.60
CA PHE A 293 23.08 12.39 -20.95
C PHE A 293 23.16 12.59 -19.43
N ASP A 294 24.34 12.93 -18.91
CA ASP A 294 24.55 13.17 -17.49
C ASP A 294 23.64 14.26 -16.91
N LEU A 295 23.32 15.29 -17.70
CA LEU A 295 22.35 16.31 -17.28
C LEU A 295 20.95 15.71 -17.02
N ILE A 296 20.52 14.75 -17.85
CA ILE A 296 19.22 14.07 -17.68
C ILE A 296 19.27 13.16 -16.46
N LEU A 297 20.39 12.45 -16.26
CA LEU A 297 20.58 11.64 -15.06
C LEU A 297 20.52 12.49 -13.78
N ASP A 298 21.16 13.66 -13.76
CA ASP A 298 21.14 14.56 -12.60
C ASP A 298 19.70 15.03 -12.30
N LEU A 299 18.92 15.36 -13.33
CA LEU A 299 17.50 15.74 -13.17
C LEU A 299 16.61 14.58 -12.71
N LEU A 300 16.82 13.37 -13.25
CA LEU A 300 16.03 12.19 -12.87
C LEU A 300 16.45 11.64 -11.50
N SER A 301 17.70 11.82 -11.10
CA SER A 301 18.16 11.41 -9.79
C SER A 301 17.48 12.21 -8.67
N LYS A 302 17.28 13.51 -8.90
CA LYS A 302 16.51 14.36 -7.98
C LYS A 302 15.15 13.75 -7.71
N GLU A 303 14.79 13.71 -6.42
CA GLU A 303 13.50 13.20 -5.93
C GLU A 303 13.30 11.68 -6.13
N ALA A 304 14.28 10.95 -6.65
CA ALA A 304 14.23 9.50 -6.58
C ALA A 304 14.27 9.07 -5.12
N VAL A 305 13.48 8.07 -4.75
CA VAL A 305 13.48 7.53 -3.38
C VAL A 305 14.35 6.28 -3.28
N GLY A 306 14.64 5.61 -4.40
CA GLY A 306 15.55 4.48 -4.47
C GLY A 306 16.13 4.28 -5.88
N ALA A 307 17.17 3.47 -6.02
CA ALA A 307 17.76 3.18 -7.32
C ALA A 307 18.30 1.76 -7.50
N PHE A 308 18.10 1.21 -8.69
CA PHE A 308 18.81 0.06 -9.22
C PHE A 308 19.99 0.52 -10.07
N ILE A 309 21.19 0.03 -9.75
CA ILE A 309 22.41 0.28 -10.51
C ILE A 309 22.82 -1.01 -11.22
N LEU A 310 22.54 -1.10 -12.51
CA LEU A 310 22.90 -2.26 -13.32
C LEU A 310 24.37 -2.22 -13.70
N VAL A 311 25.01 -3.39 -13.62
CA VAL A 311 26.35 -3.64 -14.13
C VAL A 311 26.35 -4.87 -15.03
N ASP A 312 27.14 -4.83 -16.09
CA ASP A 312 27.41 -5.99 -16.93
C ASP A 312 28.49 -6.83 -16.27
N SER A 313 28.14 -8.01 -15.76
CA SER A 313 29.08 -8.89 -15.05
C SER A 313 30.20 -9.43 -15.95
N THR A 314 30.03 -9.38 -17.28
CA THR A 314 31.03 -9.84 -18.26
C THR A 314 31.93 -8.72 -18.78
N ASP A 315 31.65 -7.45 -18.45
CA ASP A 315 32.40 -6.30 -18.96
C ASP A 315 32.91 -5.37 -17.84
N PRO A 316 34.03 -5.74 -17.18
CA PRO A 316 34.64 -4.93 -16.12
C PRO A 316 35.10 -3.54 -16.58
N HIS A 317 35.26 -3.30 -17.89
CA HIS A 317 35.64 -1.98 -18.41
C HIS A 317 34.56 -0.93 -18.16
N THR A 318 33.30 -1.35 -17.94
CA THR A 318 32.18 -0.46 -17.65
C THR A 318 32.06 -0.06 -16.17
N PHE A 319 32.79 -0.73 -15.28
CA PHE A 319 32.70 -0.52 -13.83
C PHE A 319 33.05 0.90 -13.35
N PRO A 320 34.03 1.62 -13.92
CA PRO A 320 34.29 3.02 -13.57
C PRO A 320 33.05 3.91 -13.77
N ARG A 321 32.30 3.70 -14.86
CA ARG A 321 31.06 4.44 -15.15
C ARG A 321 29.94 4.08 -14.18
N ALA A 322 29.79 2.80 -13.83
CA ALA A 322 28.83 2.39 -12.80
C ALA A 322 29.13 3.03 -11.44
N LYS A 323 30.41 3.13 -11.07
CA LYS A 323 30.84 3.84 -9.85
C LYS A 323 30.50 5.33 -9.87
N GLU A 324 30.59 5.97 -11.04
CA GLU A 324 30.17 7.36 -11.21
C GLU A 324 28.67 7.51 -10.94
N MET A 325 27.84 6.62 -11.50
CA MET A 325 26.39 6.62 -11.26
C MET A 325 26.04 6.41 -9.78
N ILE A 326 26.73 5.48 -9.10
CA ILE A 326 26.60 5.28 -7.65
C ILE A 326 26.91 6.57 -6.88
N LYS A 327 27.96 7.29 -7.30
CA LYS A 327 28.39 8.57 -6.70
C LYS A 327 27.38 9.70 -6.94
N LYS A 328 26.78 9.79 -8.14
CA LYS A 328 25.76 10.80 -8.44
C LYS A 328 24.54 10.64 -7.57
N CYS A 329 24.04 9.41 -7.44
CA CYS A 329 22.97 9.13 -6.49
C CYS A 329 23.43 9.26 -5.02
N LYS A 330 24.73 9.37 -4.72
CA LYS A 330 25.29 9.50 -3.34
C LYS A 330 25.20 10.93 -2.82
N ALA A 331 25.09 11.92 -3.71
CA ALA A 331 24.83 13.30 -3.30
C ALA A 331 23.45 13.47 -2.64
N GLU A 332 22.54 12.50 -2.80
CA GLU A 332 21.14 12.59 -2.37
C GLU A 332 20.71 11.52 -1.33
N ALA A 333 21.63 10.70 -0.79
CA ALA A 333 21.37 9.73 0.29
C ALA A 333 20.28 8.65 0.06
N ILE A 334 19.89 8.36 -1.20
CA ILE A 334 18.84 7.37 -1.50
C ILE A 334 19.32 5.91 -1.37
N PRO A 335 18.48 4.97 -0.89
CA PRO A 335 18.68 3.51 -0.97
C PRO A 335 19.03 2.97 -2.37
N LYS A 336 19.92 1.98 -2.43
CA LYS A 336 20.43 1.44 -3.71
C LYS A 336 20.70 -0.05 -3.65
N VAL A 337 20.42 -0.71 -4.77
CA VAL A 337 20.83 -2.09 -5.04
C VAL A 337 21.63 -2.13 -6.34
N ILE A 338 22.76 -2.84 -6.33
CA ILE A 338 23.50 -3.13 -7.56
C ILE A 338 22.96 -4.42 -8.15
N VAL A 339 22.57 -4.36 -9.42
CA VAL A 339 22.08 -5.51 -10.19
C VAL A 339 23.23 -6.01 -11.05
N ALA A 340 23.87 -7.10 -10.63
CA ALA A 340 24.93 -7.76 -11.37
C ALA A 340 24.31 -8.63 -12.48
N ASN A 341 24.07 -8.03 -13.64
CA ASN A 341 23.35 -8.66 -14.73
C ASN A 341 24.25 -9.56 -15.61
N LYS A 342 23.64 -10.43 -16.42
CA LYS A 342 24.29 -11.41 -17.32
C LYS A 342 25.04 -12.53 -16.60
N GLN A 343 24.54 -12.94 -15.44
CA GLN A 343 25.08 -14.06 -14.67
C GLN A 343 24.85 -15.43 -15.34
N ASP A 344 24.10 -15.47 -16.45
CA ASP A 344 23.97 -16.66 -17.29
C ASP A 344 25.18 -16.91 -18.21
N LEU A 345 26.08 -15.95 -18.34
CA LEU A 345 27.25 -16.05 -19.21
C LEU A 345 28.48 -16.62 -18.47
N PRO A 346 29.31 -17.44 -19.15
CA PRO A 346 30.41 -18.17 -18.51
C PRO A 346 31.53 -17.29 -17.96
N ASP A 347 31.75 -16.11 -18.55
CA ASP A 347 32.79 -15.15 -18.13
C ASP A 347 32.26 -14.09 -17.16
N SER A 348 31.11 -14.34 -16.53
CA SER A 348 30.51 -13.41 -15.58
C SER A 348 31.27 -13.38 -14.25
N LEU A 349 31.61 -12.18 -13.80
CA LEU A 349 32.14 -11.98 -12.46
C LEU A 349 31.05 -12.20 -11.41
N THR A 350 31.40 -12.89 -10.33
CA THR A 350 30.54 -13.06 -9.18
C THR A 350 30.28 -11.73 -8.45
N PRO A 351 29.18 -11.59 -7.68
CA PRO A 351 28.92 -10.40 -6.86
C PRO A 351 30.10 -9.97 -5.97
N ASP A 352 30.85 -10.92 -5.41
CA ASP A 352 32.01 -10.64 -4.57
C ASP A 352 33.21 -10.10 -5.36
N GLU A 353 33.44 -10.61 -6.56
CA GLU A 353 34.47 -10.10 -7.47
C GLU A 353 34.13 -8.70 -7.96
N ILE A 354 32.87 -8.45 -8.32
CA ILE A 354 32.36 -7.12 -8.67
C ILE A 354 32.55 -6.16 -7.49
N ARG A 355 32.19 -6.57 -6.27
CA ARG A 355 32.37 -5.76 -5.05
C ARG A 355 33.82 -5.33 -4.87
N LYS A 356 34.75 -6.28 -5.00
CA LYS A 356 36.20 -6.02 -4.87
C LYS A 356 36.71 -5.11 -5.98
N ALA A 357 36.36 -5.39 -7.24
CA ALA A 357 36.79 -4.61 -8.40
C ALA A 357 36.29 -3.17 -8.33
N MET A 358 35.03 -2.99 -7.96
CA MET A 358 34.41 -1.66 -7.84
C MET A 358 34.72 -0.97 -6.51
N ARG A 359 35.23 -1.67 -5.50
CA ARG A 359 35.43 -1.19 -4.11
C ARG A 359 34.12 -0.64 -3.52
N ILE A 360 33.05 -1.43 -3.61
CA ILE A 360 31.73 -1.06 -3.10
C ILE A 360 31.61 -1.41 -1.62
N ASP A 361 31.01 -0.50 -0.86
CA ASP A 361 30.71 -0.67 0.57
C ASP A 361 29.84 -1.92 0.80
N SER A 362 30.12 -2.67 1.86
CA SER A 362 29.35 -3.87 2.23
C SER A 362 27.86 -3.60 2.43
N ASN A 363 27.48 -2.35 2.76
CA ASN A 363 26.09 -1.97 3.01
C ASN A 363 25.25 -1.84 1.73
N ILE A 364 25.86 -1.83 0.55
CA ILE A 364 25.14 -1.83 -0.74
C ILE A 364 25.02 -3.28 -1.21
N PRO A 365 23.80 -3.86 -1.29
CA PRO A 365 23.60 -5.19 -1.84
C PRO A 365 24.01 -5.26 -3.30
N ILE A 366 24.60 -6.39 -3.69
CA ILE A 366 24.88 -6.74 -5.08
C ILE A 366 24.15 -8.04 -5.35
N ILE A 367 23.11 -7.98 -6.16
CA ILE A 367 22.24 -9.12 -6.45
C ILE A 367 22.61 -9.68 -7.82
N PRO A 368 22.96 -10.98 -7.93
CA PRO A 368 23.22 -11.62 -9.21
C PRO A 368 21.91 -11.79 -9.97
N VAL A 369 21.88 -11.37 -11.24
CA VAL A 369 20.68 -11.40 -12.07
C VAL A 369 20.99 -11.92 -13.48
N SER A 370 20.07 -12.72 -14.03
CA SER A 370 19.98 -12.99 -15.45
C SER A 370 18.62 -12.49 -15.94
N ILE A 371 18.60 -11.29 -16.53
CA ILE A 371 17.34 -10.73 -17.07
C ILE A 371 16.81 -11.60 -18.22
N LEU A 372 17.72 -12.21 -19.00
CA LEU A 372 17.33 -13.07 -20.12
C LEU A 372 16.60 -14.34 -19.64
N LYS A 373 16.97 -14.86 -18.47
CA LYS A 373 16.37 -16.06 -17.86
C LYS A 373 15.30 -15.76 -16.81
N ASN A 374 15.03 -14.48 -16.51
CA ASN A 374 14.16 -14.05 -15.41
C ASN A 374 14.61 -14.58 -14.03
N GLU A 375 15.92 -14.61 -13.77
CA GLU A 375 16.49 -15.09 -12.50
C GLU A 375 17.05 -13.90 -11.70
N GLY A 376 16.79 -13.82 -10.40
CA GLY A 376 17.37 -12.81 -9.50
C GLY A 376 16.65 -11.45 -9.47
N ILE A 377 15.61 -11.27 -10.29
CA ILE A 377 14.94 -9.98 -10.47
C ILE A 377 14.09 -9.63 -9.24
N ASP A 378 13.30 -10.57 -8.76
CA ASP A 378 12.45 -10.40 -7.58
C ASP A 378 13.30 -10.17 -6.33
N GLU A 379 14.43 -10.88 -6.20
CA GLU A 379 15.39 -10.71 -5.11
C GLU A 379 16.03 -9.31 -5.14
N ALA A 380 16.25 -8.74 -6.33
CA ALA A 380 16.74 -7.37 -6.44
C ALA A 380 15.67 -6.37 -5.98
N ILE A 381 14.41 -6.56 -6.37
CA ILE A 381 13.29 -5.72 -5.95
C ILE A 381 13.10 -5.80 -4.43
N ASP A 382 13.02 -7.02 -3.88
CA ASP A 382 12.91 -7.28 -2.45
C ASP A 382 14.02 -6.57 -1.67
N ALA A 383 15.28 -6.71 -2.12
CA ALA A 383 16.42 -6.05 -1.47
C ALA A 383 16.31 -4.52 -1.47
N LEU A 384 15.73 -3.90 -2.51
CA LEU A 384 15.53 -2.45 -2.53
C LEU A 384 14.41 -2.03 -1.58
N LEU A 385 13.28 -2.76 -1.58
CA LEU A 385 12.14 -2.51 -0.71
C LEU A 385 12.52 -2.63 0.78
N GLU A 386 13.31 -3.65 1.12
CA GLU A 386 13.81 -3.84 2.48
C GLU A 386 14.64 -2.65 2.98
N ILE A 387 15.45 -2.02 2.10
CA ILE A 387 16.25 -0.85 2.49
C ILE A 387 15.39 0.40 2.57
N LEU A 388 14.42 0.57 1.66
CA LEU A 388 13.52 1.74 1.63
C LEU A 388 12.71 1.87 2.91
N TYR A 389 12.34 0.75 3.52
CA TYR A 389 11.38 0.69 4.62
C TYR A 389 11.94 0.08 5.90
N ARG A 390 13.27 0.10 6.05
CA ARG A 390 14.01 -0.44 7.20
C ARG A 390 13.84 0.34 8.49
#